data_AF-A0A7Y4YEW6-F1
#
_entry.id   AF-A0A7Y4YEW6-F1
#
_cell.length_a   1.000
_cell.length_b   1.000
_cell.length_c   1.000
_cell.angle_alpha   90.00
_cell.angle_beta   90.00
_cell.angle_gamma   90.00
#
_symmetry.space_group_name_H-M   'P 1'
#
loop_
_entity.id
_entity.type
_entity.pdbx_description
1 polymer ?
#
loop_
_entity_poly.entity_id
_entity_poly.type
_entity_poly.pdbx_seq_one_letter_code
_entity_poly.pdbx_strand_id
1 'polypeptide(L)'
;MKYEEIINIIASFVIHSAIQAQSILAPGNNTFETAKLKSGRTEMTYFAVNGGPNVEIGSFAIDIASNNKTISVYTTLQFLNSADLWVDTCISDANTFKPIYRSSFSKDNDYVLKYNKEVTGYHYNKQTKKRTTIQDPVTDAFFDSYVYPYFLGLLPLTTGYKKNLAVYDYKPENQTNITKTRIEEVKNNTYVSTLTGEHKVWQVSVFEEATNDKYEYYIDKDSRRIWKIEILAKGQKLLLINKEIDFNPFVNKFNKEETLKLVNSGNSVIIGQAFARDNKNGGALQGMAILNVNKKQFAAKGTVIVLIPYTDYFKEWIKLNEARQKKFRPLIPLPVGARECIKESKVYDDNGNFEFLNLMPGEYLLTVKFTYAHSASETEVVGSRDTYVNGIYQGSNDITTTHNFVASATANVTKIITIKKDGDKESVKLKKTL
;
A
#
# COMPACT_ATOMS: atom_id res chain seq x y z
N MET A 1 -46.04 67.77 0.46
CA MET A 1 -45.86 68.28 -0.92
C MET A 1 -45.16 69.62 -0.75
N LYS A 2 -43.92 69.87 -1.20
CA LYS A 2 -43.26 69.48 -2.44
C LYS A 2 -41.73 69.54 -2.27
N TYR A 3 -41.04 68.67 -3.02
CA TYR A 3 -39.78 68.89 -3.74
C TYR A 3 -38.74 69.84 -3.12
N GLU A 4 -37.66 69.27 -2.57
CA GLU A 4 -36.27 69.42 -3.06
C GLU A 4 -35.29 68.87 -2.01
N GLU A 5 -35.01 67.56 -2.06
CA GLU A 5 -33.81 66.95 -1.47
C GLU A 5 -33.65 65.52 -2.01
N ILE A 6 -33.49 65.43 -3.33
CA ILE A 6 -32.95 64.26 -4.02
C ILE A 6 -31.69 64.78 -4.72
N ILE A 7 -30.52 64.59 -4.10
CA ILE A 7 -29.19 64.41 -4.69
C ILE A 7 -28.26 64.15 -3.48
N ASN A 8 -28.18 62.88 -3.06
CA ASN A 8 -27.07 62.37 -2.23
C ASN A 8 -27.01 60.84 -2.32
N ILE A 9 -27.12 60.31 -3.55
CA ILE A 9 -26.75 58.94 -3.88
C ILE A 9 -25.92 59.04 -5.16
N ILE A 10 -24.60 59.05 -5.01
CA ILE A 10 -23.55 58.46 -5.88
C ILE A 10 -22.25 58.73 -5.11
N ALA A 11 -22.04 57.97 -4.03
CA ALA A 11 -20.69 57.70 -3.57
C ALA A 11 -20.25 56.45 -4.34
N SER A 12 -19.57 56.68 -5.47
CA SER A 12 -18.93 55.63 -6.25
C SER A 12 -17.89 54.92 -5.39
N PHE A 13 -18.31 53.86 -4.69
CA PHE A 13 -17.41 52.82 -4.21
C PHE A 13 -16.98 52.00 -5.44
N VAL A 14 -16.06 52.54 -6.23
CA VAL A 14 -15.29 51.73 -7.17
C VAL A 14 -14.37 50.88 -6.31
N ILE A 15 -14.84 49.68 -5.98
CA ILE A 15 -13.98 48.59 -5.52
C ILE A 15 -13.03 48.32 -6.68
N HIS A 16 -11.87 48.98 -6.66
CA HIS A 16 -10.72 48.57 -7.44
C HIS A 16 -10.34 47.18 -6.92
N SER A 17 -10.94 46.17 -7.54
CA SER A 17 -10.43 44.82 -7.54
C SER A 17 -9.10 44.92 -8.29
N ALA A 18 -8.03 45.26 -7.58
CA ALA A 18 -6.69 45.10 -8.10
C ALA A 18 -6.53 43.60 -8.34
N ILE A 19 -6.77 43.19 -9.59
CA ILE A 19 -6.37 41.89 -10.09
C ILE A 19 -4.84 41.93 -10.04
N GLN A 20 -4.26 41.59 -8.88
CA GLN A 20 -2.85 41.26 -8.82
C GLN A 20 -2.71 39.99 -9.65
N ALA A 21 -2.25 40.15 -10.89
CA ALA A 21 -1.81 39.04 -11.71
C ALA A 21 -0.79 38.26 -10.88
N GLN A 22 -1.13 37.02 -10.51
CA GLN A 22 -0.22 36.19 -9.72
C GLN A 22 1.11 36.08 -10.46
N SER A 23 2.20 36.50 -9.81
CA SER A 23 3.53 36.37 -10.38
C SER A 23 3.82 34.91 -10.70
N ILE A 24 4.28 34.66 -11.93
CA ILE A 24 4.66 33.33 -12.39
C ILE A 24 5.89 32.89 -11.60
N LEU A 25 5.81 31.70 -11.01
CA LEU A 25 6.96 31.03 -10.41
C LEU A 25 7.82 30.49 -11.56
N ALA A 26 9.08 30.85 -11.52
CA ALA A 26 10.10 30.40 -12.46
C ALA A 26 11.31 29.87 -11.70
N PRO A 27 12.15 29.03 -12.33
CA PRO A 27 13.43 28.61 -11.77
C PRO A 27 14.31 29.79 -11.34
N GLY A 28 15.12 29.57 -10.30
CA GLY A 28 16.04 30.55 -9.73
C GLY A 28 15.40 31.45 -8.66
N ASN A 29 14.14 31.22 -8.34
CA ASN A 29 13.46 31.91 -7.26
C ASN A 29 13.80 31.27 -5.89
N ASN A 30 14.17 32.08 -4.88
CA ASN A 30 14.57 31.62 -3.55
C ASN A 30 13.41 31.12 -2.66
N THR A 31 12.26 30.78 -3.26
CA THR A 31 11.07 30.33 -2.53
C THR A 31 11.08 28.85 -2.20
N PHE A 32 11.96 28.05 -2.83
CA PHE A 32 12.02 26.61 -2.59
C PHE A 32 12.79 26.25 -1.32
N GLU A 33 12.20 25.39 -0.49
CA GLU A 33 12.77 24.82 0.73
C GLU A 33 13.74 23.66 0.37
N THR A 34 14.82 23.96 -0.34
CA THR A 34 15.73 22.96 -0.94
C THR A 34 16.35 21.99 0.07
N ALA A 35 16.54 22.43 1.33
CA ALA A 35 17.00 21.60 2.44
C ALA A 35 16.06 20.42 2.76
N LYS A 36 14.81 20.45 2.30
CA LYS A 36 13.82 19.37 2.49
C LYS A 36 13.82 18.34 1.36
N LEU A 37 14.63 18.54 0.31
CA LEU A 37 14.76 17.55 -0.76
C LEU A 37 15.48 16.30 -0.25
N LYS A 38 14.86 15.14 -0.45
CA LYS A 38 15.44 13.84 -0.10
C LYS A 38 15.76 13.05 -1.35
N SER A 39 16.99 12.57 -1.44
CA SER A 39 17.36 11.53 -2.39
C SER A 39 16.78 10.19 -1.95
N GLY A 40 16.39 9.34 -2.90
CA GLY A 40 15.86 8.01 -2.62
C GLY A 40 14.92 7.52 -3.70
N ARG A 41 14.48 6.26 -3.53
CA ARG A 41 13.52 5.60 -4.41
C ARG A 41 12.14 5.60 -3.77
N THR A 42 11.14 5.95 -4.56
CA THR A 42 9.72 5.77 -4.24
C THR A 42 9.10 4.88 -5.29
N GLU A 43 8.26 3.94 -4.87
CA GLU A 43 7.42 3.17 -5.79
C GLU A 43 5.95 3.39 -5.47
N MET A 44 5.14 3.44 -6.51
CA MET A 44 3.70 3.62 -6.43
C MET A 44 3.00 2.51 -7.22
N THR A 45 1.87 2.03 -6.71
CA THR A 45 0.94 1.21 -7.47
C THR A 45 0.04 2.12 -8.27
N TYR A 46 -0.17 1.80 -9.55
CA TYR A 46 -0.95 2.59 -10.50
C TYR A 46 -2.29 1.90 -10.78
N PHE A 47 -3.38 2.63 -10.59
CA PHE A 47 -4.74 2.13 -10.69
C PHE A 47 -5.60 2.92 -11.67
N ALA A 48 -6.52 2.23 -12.35
CA ALA A 48 -7.68 2.82 -13.00
C ALA A 48 -8.88 2.84 -12.03
N VAL A 49 -9.65 3.94 -12.06
CA VAL A 49 -10.78 4.18 -11.14
C VAL A 49 -12.09 4.31 -11.92
N ASN A 50 -12.96 3.29 -11.84
CA ASN A 50 -14.19 3.18 -12.64
C ASN A 50 -15.46 2.99 -11.78
N GLY A 51 -15.55 3.64 -10.61
CA GLY A 51 -16.73 3.60 -9.73
C GLY A 51 -16.93 2.32 -8.92
N GLY A 52 -16.23 1.22 -9.28
CA GLY A 52 -16.05 0.02 -8.47
C GLY A 52 -14.70 -0.01 -7.73
N PRO A 53 -14.23 -1.19 -7.28
CA PRO A 53 -12.89 -1.34 -6.74
C PRO A 53 -11.83 -0.86 -7.74
N ASN A 54 -10.76 -0.24 -7.23
CA ASN A 54 -9.64 0.20 -8.05
C ASN A 54 -8.99 -1.00 -8.75
N VAL A 55 -8.73 -0.88 -10.05
CA VAL A 55 -8.09 -1.93 -10.85
C VAL A 55 -6.62 -1.57 -11.02
N GLU A 56 -5.71 -2.42 -10.53
CA GLU A 56 -4.27 -2.22 -10.73
C GLU A 56 -3.91 -2.40 -12.21
N ILE A 57 -3.23 -1.40 -12.77
CA ILE A 57 -2.82 -1.36 -14.17
C ILE A 57 -1.30 -1.29 -14.34
N GLY A 58 -0.54 -1.10 -13.26
CA GLY A 58 0.91 -1.07 -13.32
C GLY A 58 1.60 -0.54 -12.06
N SER A 59 2.89 -0.27 -12.19
CA SER A 59 3.69 0.38 -11.16
C SER A 59 4.48 1.56 -11.72
N PHE A 60 4.68 2.57 -10.88
CA PHE A 60 5.45 3.76 -11.19
C PHE A 60 6.57 3.92 -10.15
N ALA A 61 7.82 3.92 -10.60
CA ALA A 61 8.98 4.15 -9.75
C ALA A 61 9.56 5.54 -10.02
N ILE A 62 10.05 6.17 -8.96
CA ILE A 62 10.68 7.50 -8.97
C ILE A 62 11.98 7.37 -8.17
N ASP A 63 13.11 7.60 -8.80
CA ASP A 63 14.42 7.67 -8.16
C ASP A 63 14.92 9.12 -8.23
N ILE A 64 15.08 9.74 -7.06
CA ILE A 64 15.62 11.10 -6.93
C ILE A 64 17.05 11.01 -6.43
N ALA A 65 17.98 11.62 -7.16
CA ALA A 65 19.37 11.77 -6.77
C ALA A 65 19.76 13.25 -6.81
N SER A 66 20.13 13.81 -5.65
CA SER A 66 20.56 15.20 -5.53
C SER A 66 22.01 15.30 -5.04
N ASN A 67 22.75 16.26 -5.60
CA ASN A 67 24.06 16.70 -5.14
C ASN A 67 24.13 18.24 -5.22
N ASN A 68 25.29 18.84 -4.96
CA ASN A 68 25.47 20.29 -4.96
C ASN A 68 25.35 20.98 -6.34
N LYS A 69 25.31 20.21 -7.43
CA LYS A 69 25.21 20.72 -8.81
C LYS A 69 23.86 20.40 -9.44
N THR A 70 23.36 19.18 -9.25
CA THR A 70 22.21 18.67 -10.00
C THR A 70 21.23 17.92 -9.12
N ILE A 71 19.95 18.04 -9.49
CA ILE A 71 18.87 17.14 -9.08
C ILE A 71 18.51 16.30 -10.31
N SER A 72 18.66 14.99 -10.18
CA SER A 72 18.25 14.02 -11.19
C SER A 72 17.01 13.29 -10.72
N VAL A 73 16.00 13.21 -11.57
CA VAL A 73 14.79 12.41 -11.37
C VAL A 73 14.71 11.39 -12.48
N TYR A 74 14.73 10.12 -12.09
CA TYR A 74 14.50 9.00 -12.99
C TYR A 74 13.13 8.45 -12.69
N THR A 75 12.31 8.25 -13.72
CA THR A 75 11.00 7.62 -13.53
C THR A 75 10.87 6.39 -14.41
N THR A 76 10.08 5.43 -13.93
CA THR A 76 9.83 4.20 -14.65
C THR A 76 8.36 3.81 -14.50
N LEU A 77 7.63 3.77 -15.61
CA LEU A 77 6.27 3.25 -15.66
C LEU A 77 6.28 1.86 -16.30
N GLN A 78 5.74 0.89 -15.57
CA GLN A 78 5.59 -0.50 -16.01
C GLN A 78 4.10 -0.86 -15.96
N PHE A 79 3.53 -1.20 -17.11
CA PHE A 79 2.14 -1.69 -17.16
C PHE A 79 2.08 -3.17 -16.78
N LEU A 80 1.01 -3.55 -16.10
CA LEU A 80 0.74 -4.94 -15.76
C LEU A 80 0.53 -5.75 -17.04
N ASN A 81 1.08 -6.98 -17.08
CA ASN A 81 1.00 -7.89 -18.23
C ASN A 81 1.61 -7.33 -19.54
N SER A 82 2.49 -6.33 -19.46
CA SER A 82 3.26 -5.83 -20.60
C SER A 82 4.76 -5.95 -20.32
N ALA A 83 5.55 -6.14 -21.38
CA ALA A 83 7.00 -5.97 -21.33
C ALA A 83 7.42 -4.52 -21.65
N ASP A 84 6.46 -3.65 -22.01
CA ASP A 84 6.72 -2.26 -22.32
C ASP A 84 7.10 -1.49 -21.05
N LEU A 85 8.22 -0.79 -21.12
CA LEU A 85 8.75 0.06 -20.05
C LEU A 85 8.83 1.49 -20.56
N TRP A 86 8.31 2.45 -19.81
CA TRP A 86 8.53 3.86 -20.09
C TRP A 86 9.51 4.42 -19.08
N VAL A 87 10.61 5.00 -19.58
CA VAL A 87 11.71 5.48 -18.76
C VAL A 87 11.96 6.94 -19.08
N ASP A 88 11.92 7.77 -18.04
CA ASP A 88 12.24 9.18 -18.14
C ASP A 88 13.46 9.51 -17.29
N THR A 89 14.29 10.42 -17.77
CA THR A 89 15.40 11.01 -17.05
C THR A 89 15.30 12.51 -17.16
N CYS A 90 15.18 13.20 -16.04
CA CYS A 90 15.12 14.64 -15.97
C CYS A 90 16.25 15.14 -15.06
N ILE A 91 17.03 16.11 -15.51
CA ILE A 91 18.14 16.69 -14.75
C ILE A 91 17.91 18.19 -14.69
N SER A 92 17.96 18.75 -13.48
CA SER A 92 17.88 20.18 -13.21
C SER A 92 19.06 20.64 -12.37
N ASP A 93 19.39 21.92 -12.46
CA ASP A 93 20.37 22.56 -11.57
C ASP A 93 19.85 22.53 -10.13
N ALA A 94 20.70 22.15 -9.18
CA ALA A 94 20.27 21.92 -7.79
C ALA A 94 19.92 23.20 -7.03
N ASN A 95 20.46 24.35 -7.45
CA ASN A 95 20.28 25.61 -6.75
C ASN A 95 19.15 26.43 -7.34
N THR A 96 18.97 26.35 -8.66
CA THR A 96 18.01 27.16 -9.41
C THR A 96 16.82 26.36 -9.92
N PHE A 97 16.87 25.03 -9.92
CA PHE A 97 15.83 24.18 -10.54
C PHE A 97 15.63 24.42 -12.04
N LYS A 98 16.58 25.10 -12.69
CA LYS A 98 16.56 25.26 -14.15
C LYS A 98 16.77 23.88 -14.78
N PRO A 99 15.94 23.47 -15.75
CA PRO A 99 16.15 22.21 -16.44
C PRO A 99 17.48 22.25 -17.21
N ILE A 100 18.18 21.13 -17.24
CA ILE A 100 19.47 20.94 -17.93
C ILE A 100 19.32 19.91 -19.05
N TYR A 101 18.64 18.79 -18.74
CA TYR A 101 18.48 17.68 -19.67
C TYR A 101 17.18 16.94 -19.40
N ARG A 102 16.56 16.43 -20.47
CA ARG A 102 15.50 15.43 -20.38
C ARG A 102 15.67 14.37 -21.45
N SER A 103 15.33 13.14 -21.12
CA SER A 103 15.03 12.11 -22.10
C SER A 103 13.83 11.28 -21.68
N SER A 104 13.08 10.82 -22.66
CA SER A 104 11.96 9.90 -22.48
C SER A 104 12.09 8.78 -23.50
N PHE A 105 11.94 7.55 -23.05
CA PHE A 105 11.96 6.36 -23.88
C PHE A 105 10.72 5.54 -23.55
N SER A 106 9.84 5.37 -24.53
CA SER A 106 8.59 4.63 -24.40
C SER A 106 8.44 3.65 -25.55
N LYS A 107 7.34 2.88 -25.58
CA LYS A 107 7.02 2.00 -26.70
C LYS A 107 6.92 2.75 -28.03
N ASP A 108 6.33 3.94 -28.01
CA ASP A 108 5.93 4.67 -29.22
C ASP A 108 6.87 5.82 -29.58
N ASN A 109 7.54 6.40 -28.59
CA ASN A 109 8.35 7.60 -28.76
C ASN A 109 9.65 7.53 -27.97
N ASP A 110 10.71 8.07 -28.58
CA ASP A 110 11.91 8.49 -27.87
C ASP A 110 12.09 9.99 -28.08
N TYR A 111 12.57 10.70 -27.07
CA TYR A 111 13.13 12.03 -27.29
C TYR A 111 14.18 12.38 -26.27
N VAL A 112 15.03 13.32 -26.68
CA VAL A 112 16.06 13.93 -25.86
C VAL A 112 15.96 15.44 -26.03
N LEU A 113 16.00 16.16 -24.92
CA LEU A 113 15.99 17.62 -24.85
C LEU A 113 17.21 18.07 -24.04
N LYS A 114 17.90 19.09 -24.54
CA LYS A 114 18.96 19.82 -23.86
C LYS A 114 18.52 21.26 -23.71
N TYR A 115 18.48 21.73 -22.48
CA TYR A 115 18.00 23.07 -22.15
C TYR A 115 19.19 24.01 -22.04
N ASN A 116 19.45 24.76 -23.11
CA ASN A 116 20.48 25.81 -23.15
C ASN A 116 19.79 27.17 -23.40
N LYS A 117 20.45 28.10 -24.10
CA LYS A 117 19.79 29.32 -24.62
C LYS A 117 18.61 28.99 -25.54
N GLU A 118 18.67 27.85 -26.21
CA GLU A 118 17.58 27.25 -26.99
C GLU A 118 17.38 25.83 -26.48
N VAL A 119 16.16 25.30 -26.60
CA VAL A 119 15.91 23.88 -26.36
C VAL A 119 16.25 23.12 -27.63
N THR A 120 17.19 22.18 -27.52
CA THR A 120 17.69 21.41 -28.66
C THR A 120 17.56 19.92 -28.41
N GLY A 121 17.52 19.12 -29.48
CA GLY A 121 17.52 17.67 -29.34
C GLY A 121 16.84 16.95 -30.49
N TYR A 122 16.15 15.86 -30.19
CA TYR A 122 15.39 15.13 -31.19
C TYR A 122 14.15 14.47 -30.59
N HIS A 123 13.12 14.28 -31.43
CA HIS A 123 12.00 13.39 -31.20
C HIS A 123 12.01 12.29 -32.26
N TYR A 124 11.81 11.05 -31.86
CA TYR A 124 11.75 9.88 -32.73
C TYR A 124 10.44 9.14 -32.47
N ASN A 125 9.54 9.19 -33.45
CA ASN A 125 8.31 8.43 -33.42
C ASN A 125 8.60 7.02 -33.98
N LYS A 126 8.51 6.00 -33.14
CA LYS A 126 8.84 4.61 -33.48
C LYS A 126 7.83 3.97 -34.44
N GLN A 127 6.58 4.42 -34.39
CA GLN A 127 5.51 3.92 -35.26
C GLN A 127 5.74 4.34 -36.71
N THR A 128 6.07 5.61 -36.92
CA THR A 128 6.33 6.19 -38.26
C THR A 128 7.79 6.10 -38.68
N LYS A 129 8.69 5.70 -37.76
CA LYS A 129 10.16 5.71 -37.91
C LYS A 129 10.70 7.08 -38.32
N LYS A 130 10.01 8.16 -37.92
CA LYS A 130 10.39 9.54 -38.25
C LYS A 130 11.17 10.15 -37.10
N ARG A 131 12.37 10.67 -37.42
CA ARG A 131 13.16 11.49 -36.51
C ARG A 131 13.02 12.96 -36.87
N THR A 132 12.69 13.79 -35.88
CA THR A 132 12.56 15.24 -35.98
C THR A 132 13.66 15.87 -35.13
N THR A 133 14.45 16.77 -35.71
CA THR A 133 15.40 17.60 -34.95
C THR A 133 14.63 18.69 -34.23
N ILE A 134 14.96 18.92 -32.96
CA ILE A 134 14.35 19.96 -32.14
C ILE A 134 15.32 21.12 -32.04
N GLN A 135 14.83 22.30 -32.37
CA GLN A 135 15.48 23.58 -32.13
C GLN A 135 14.39 24.61 -31.84
N ASP A 136 14.16 24.87 -30.55
CA ASP A 136 13.10 25.74 -30.06
C ASP A 136 13.73 26.94 -29.34
N PRO A 137 13.66 28.16 -29.91
CA PRO A 137 14.17 29.35 -29.25
C PRO A 137 13.28 29.71 -28.07
N VAL A 138 13.85 29.66 -26.87
CA VAL A 138 13.14 29.97 -25.62
C VAL A 138 13.76 31.18 -24.94
N THR A 139 12.95 32.16 -24.57
CA THR A 139 13.41 33.39 -23.90
C THR A 139 13.07 33.43 -22.42
N ASP A 140 12.00 32.74 -22.01
CA ASP A 140 11.49 32.74 -20.65
C ASP A 140 12.09 31.61 -19.80
N ALA A 141 12.12 31.80 -18.49
CA ALA A 141 12.50 30.75 -17.55
C ALA A 141 11.32 29.83 -17.24
N PHE A 142 11.54 28.51 -17.30
CA PHE A 142 10.50 27.49 -17.14
C PHE A 142 11.03 26.25 -16.40
N PHE A 143 10.13 25.51 -15.77
CA PHE A 143 10.41 24.15 -15.29
C PHE A 143 10.21 23.12 -16.39
N ASP A 144 10.82 21.95 -16.26
CA ASP A 144 10.45 20.82 -17.10
C ASP A 144 9.12 20.19 -16.62
N SER A 145 8.25 19.82 -17.56
CA SER A 145 6.91 19.25 -17.30
C SER A 145 6.93 17.95 -16.52
N TYR A 146 7.99 17.16 -16.62
CA TYR A 146 8.07 15.89 -15.88
C TYR A 146 8.73 16.04 -14.52
N VAL A 147 9.60 17.05 -14.32
CA VAL A 147 10.31 17.21 -13.06
C VAL A 147 9.56 18.07 -12.04
N TYR A 148 8.77 19.06 -12.48
CA TYR A 148 8.11 20.01 -11.58
C TYR A 148 7.20 19.36 -10.52
N PRO A 149 6.49 18.23 -10.78
CA PRO A 149 5.65 17.60 -9.76
C PRO A 149 6.43 17.23 -8.50
N TYR A 150 7.70 16.87 -8.66
CA TYR A 150 8.59 16.51 -7.55
C TYR A 150 9.15 17.72 -6.80
N PHE A 151 8.99 18.93 -7.35
CA PHE A 151 9.34 20.18 -6.68
C PHE A 151 8.17 20.77 -5.88
N LEU A 152 6.94 20.29 -6.07
CA LEU A 152 5.76 20.78 -5.35
C LEU A 152 5.93 20.70 -3.83
N GLY A 153 6.53 19.61 -3.32
CA GLY A 153 6.77 19.43 -1.89
C GLY A 153 7.84 20.37 -1.30
N LEU A 154 8.64 20.99 -2.15
CA LEU A 154 9.65 21.98 -1.78
C LEU A 154 9.09 23.40 -1.72
N LEU A 155 7.85 23.63 -2.15
CA LEU A 155 7.22 24.93 -2.01
C LEU A 155 6.85 25.20 -0.54
N PRO A 156 6.74 26.47 -0.14
CA PRO A 156 6.30 26.85 1.21
C PRO A 156 4.77 26.71 1.29
N LEU A 157 4.29 25.47 1.18
CA LEU A 157 2.89 25.11 1.11
C LEU A 157 2.16 25.52 2.39
N THR A 158 1.04 26.22 2.22
CA THR A 158 0.09 26.62 3.26
C THR A 158 -1.32 26.55 2.71
N THR A 159 -2.34 26.48 3.58
CA THR A 159 -3.73 26.50 3.14
C THR A 159 -4.04 27.76 2.32
N GLY A 160 -4.66 27.60 1.16
CA GLY A 160 -4.98 28.68 0.23
C GLY A 160 -3.83 29.11 -0.67
N TYR A 161 -2.67 28.45 -0.60
CA TYR A 161 -1.54 28.72 -1.50
C TYR A 161 -1.95 28.51 -2.97
N LYS A 162 -1.62 29.49 -3.82
CA LYS A 162 -1.88 29.46 -5.26
C LYS A 162 -0.68 30.03 -6.02
N LYS A 163 -0.35 29.42 -7.15
CA LYS A 163 0.76 29.89 -7.98
C LYS A 163 0.63 29.40 -9.41
N ASN A 164 1.09 30.21 -10.35
CA ASN A 164 1.26 29.80 -11.74
C ASN A 164 2.72 29.42 -11.96
N LEU A 165 2.99 28.35 -12.71
CA LEU A 165 4.31 27.90 -13.12
C LEU A 165 4.38 27.96 -14.65
N ALA A 166 5.49 28.48 -15.17
CA ALA A 166 5.86 28.28 -16.56
C ALA A 166 6.52 26.90 -16.70
N VAL A 167 6.01 26.08 -17.60
CA VAL A 167 6.42 24.69 -17.78
C VAL A 167 6.66 24.42 -19.26
N TYR A 168 7.80 23.81 -19.56
CA TYR A 168 8.12 23.38 -20.92
C TYR A 168 7.65 21.94 -21.16
N ASP A 169 6.81 21.76 -22.16
CA ASP A 169 6.27 20.49 -22.64
C ASP A 169 6.39 20.44 -24.17
N TYR A 170 7.35 19.65 -24.66
CA TYR A 170 7.59 19.55 -26.09
C TYR A 170 6.51 18.71 -26.76
N LYS A 171 5.81 19.29 -27.73
CA LYS A 171 5.04 18.55 -28.73
C LYS A 171 5.35 19.09 -30.13
N PRO A 172 5.57 18.22 -31.12
CA PRO A 172 5.93 18.67 -32.46
C PRO A 172 4.85 19.53 -33.13
N GLU A 173 3.58 19.34 -32.74
CA GLU A 173 2.43 20.10 -33.21
C GLU A 173 2.19 21.45 -32.51
N ASN A 174 2.90 21.77 -31.43
CA ASN A 174 2.66 22.99 -30.66
C ASN A 174 3.22 24.24 -31.37
N GLN A 175 2.51 25.37 -31.24
CA GLN A 175 3.04 26.69 -31.62
C GLN A 175 4.04 27.24 -30.60
N THR A 176 3.83 26.95 -29.32
CA THR A 176 4.74 27.22 -28.20
C THR A 176 4.78 26.00 -27.30
N ASN A 177 5.98 25.60 -26.87
CA ASN A 177 6.16 24.51 -25.92
C ASN A 177 6.21 24.98 -24.46
N ILE A 178 6.18 26.30 -24.21
CA ILE A 178 6.01 26.84 -22.88
C ILE A 178 4.51 27.01 -22.61
N THR A 179 4.03 26.31 -21.59
CA THR A 179 2.65 26.30 -21.15
C THR A 179 2.56 26.65 -19.68
N LYS A 180 1.33 26.95 -19.23
CA LYS A 180 1.08 27.35 -17.86
C LYS A 180 0.50 26.18 -17.07
N THR A 181 1.11 25.93 -15.92
CA THR A 181 0.59 25.02 -14.90
C THR A 181 0.12 25.83 -13.70
N ARG A 182 -1.04 25.48 -13.14
CA ARG A 182 -1.69 26.25 -12.08
C ARG A 182 -1.81 25.40 -10.82
N ILE A 183 -1.20 25.83 -9.73
CA ILE A 183 -1.57 25.38 -8.38
C ILE A 183 -2.84 26.14 -8.02
N GLU A 184 -3.98 25.46 -8.10
CA GLU A 184 -5.31 26.08 -7.95
C GLU A 184 -5.70 26.24 -6.48
N GLU A 185 -5.28 25.30 -5.64
CA GLU A 185 -5.55 25.28 -4.20
C GLU A 185 -4.54 24.38 -3.47
N VAL A 186 -4.23 24.75 -2.22
CA VAL A 186 -3.58 23.89 -1.24
C VAL A 186 -4.44 23.85 0.01
N LYS A 187 -4.67 22.67 0.59
CA LYS A 187 -5.43 22.54 1.84
C LYS A 187 -4.88 21.47 2.76
N ASN A 188 -5.29 21.54 4.02
CA ASN A 188 -5.02 20.51 5.01
C ASN A 188 -5.81 19.25 4.67
N ASN A 189 -5.15 18.09 4.73
CA ASN A 189 -5.83 16.80 4.68
C ASN A 189 -5.07 15.76 5.54
N THR A 190 -5.66 14.59 5.69
CA THR A 190 -5.07 13.41 6.32
C THR A 190 -5.05 12.27 5.30
N TYR A 191 -3.88 11.64 5.15
CA TYR A 191 -3.75 10.39 4.41
C TYR A 191 -3.62 9.24 5.41
N VAL A 192 -4.31 8.12 5.16
CA VAL A 192 -4.23 6.93 6.03
C VAL A 192 -3.55 5.80 5.26
N SER A 193 -2.30 5.54 5.60
CA SER A 193 -1.55 4.37 5.14
C SER A 193 -2.05 3.11 5.85
N THR A 194 -2.18 2.01 5.10
CA THR A 194 -2.43 0.67 5.65
C THR A 194 -1.26 0.12 6.44
N LEU A 195 -0.04 0.62 6.21
CA LEU A 195 1.21 0.18 6.82
C LEU A 195 1.60 1.04 8.03
N THR A 196 1.63 2.36 7.86
CA THR A 196 2.16 3.33 8.81
C THR A 196 1.10 4.19 9.51
N GLY A 197 -0.17 4.11 9.09
CA GLY A 197 -1.29 4.79 9.76
C GLY A 197 -1.53 6.22 9.24
N GLU A 198 -1.97 7.10 10.12
CA GLU A 198 -2.36 8.47 9.75
C GLU A 198 -1.16 9.39 9.53
N HIS A 199 -1.22 10.16 8.45
CA HIS A 199 -0.23 11.16 8.06
C HIS A 199 -0.91 12.48 7.76
N LYS A 200 -0.38 13.57 8.32
CA LYS A 200 -0.86 14.92 8.00
C LYS A 200 -0.25 15.35 6.67
N VAL A 201 -1.09 15.71 5.72
CA VAL A 201 -0.65 16.04 4.36
C VAL A 201 -1.19 17.40 3.90
N TRP A 202 -0.46 17.99 2.97
CA TRP A 202 -0.99 18.98 2.03
C TRP A 202 -1.67 18.24 0.89
N GLN A 203 -2.92 18.59 0.62
CA GLN A 203 -3.55 18.26 -0.66
C GLN A 203 -3.33 19.45 -1.60
N VAL A 204 -2.61 19.22 -2.69
CA VAL A 204 -2.22 20.23 -3.69
C VAL A 204 -2.95 19.95 -4.99
N SER A 205 -3.90 20.82 -5.35
CA SER A 205 -4.66 20.77 -6.60
C SER A 205 -3.87 21.47 -7.70
N VAL A 206 -3.56 20.75 -8.77
CA VAL A 206 -2.80 21.25 -9.91
C VAL A 206 -3.58 21.03 -11.20
N PHE A 207 -3.59 22.05 -12.06
CA PHE A 207 -4.14 21.99 -13.40
C PHE A 207 -3.07 22.33 -14.44
N GLU A 208 -2.92 21.46 -15.44
CA GLU A 208 -1.99 21.66 -16.55
C GLU A 208 -2.75 22.13 -17.80
N GLU A 209 -2.43 23.32 -18.33
CA GLU A 209 -3.10 23.84 -19.53
C GLU A 209 -2.73 23.06 -20.81
N ALA A 210 -1.53 22.47 -20.88
CA ALA A 210 -1.03 21.75 -22.06
C ALA A 210 -1.80 20.46 -22.37
N THR A 211 -2.29 19.81 -21.32
CA THR A 211 -2.94 18.48 -21.35
C THR A 211 -4.41 18.57 -20.98
N ASN A 212 -4.82 19.66 -20.32
CA ASN A 212 -6.11 19.81 -19.65
C ASN A 212 -6.32 18.77 -18.54
N ASP A 213 -5.21 18.25 -18.00
CA ASP A 213 -5.21 17.26 -16.93
C ASP A 213 -5.26 17.95 -15.56
N LYS A 214 -5.89 17.27 -14.60
CA LYS A 214 -5.99 17.70 -13.20
C LYS A 214 -5.33 16.69 -12.29
N TYR A 215 -4.61 17.18 -11.30
CA TYR A 215 -3.88 16.37 -10.35
C TYR A 215 -4.18 16.80 -8.93
N GLU A 216 -4.28 15.82 -8.04
CA GLU A 216 -4.35 16.02 -6.60
C GLU A 216 -3.18 15.30 -5.94
N TYR A 217 -2.19 16.06 -5.48
CA TYR A 217 -1.02 15.51 -4.79
C TYR A 217 -1.23 15.54 -3.28
N TYR A 218 -1.01 14.40 -2.61
CA TYR A 218 -1.07 14.27 -1.16
C TYR A 218 0.36 14.21 -0.62
N ILE A 219 0.88 15.37 -0.21
CA ILE A 219 2.28 15.56 0.17
C ILE A 219 2.37 15.66 1.69
N ASP A 220 3.15 14.77 2.32
CA ASP A 220 3.40 14.76 3.75
C ASP A 220 3.97 16.09 4.25
N LYS A 221 3.44 16.62 5.34
CA LYS A 221 3.87 17.94 5.85
C LYS A 221 5.29 17.93 6.40
N ASP A 222 5.71 16.81 6.97
CA ASP A 222 6.98 16.67 7.68
C ASP A 222 8.05 16.10 6.75
N SER A 223 7.77 14.93 6.17
CA SER A 223 8.72 14.17 5.36
C SER A 223 8.78 14.60 3.90
N ARG A 224 7.79 15.36 3.41
CA ARG A 224 7.59 15.74 2.00
C ARG A 224 7.40 14.57 1.03
N ARG A 225 7.14 13.37 1.56
CA ARG A 225 6.76 12.19 0.79
C ARG A 225 5.43 12.45 0.07
N ILE A 226 5.35 12.03 -1.19
CA ILE A 226 4.07 11.95 -1.90
C ILE A 226 3.44 10.61 -1.57
N TRP A 227 2.30 10.65 -0.88
CA TRP A 227 1.55 9.47 -0.45
C TRP A 227 0.59 8.95 -1.51
N LYS A 228 -0.05 9.87 -2.23
CA LYS A 228 -1.10 9.60 -3.19
C LYS A 228 -1.10 10.68 -4.27
N ILE A 229 -1.39 10.28 -5.51
CA ILE A 229 -1.65 11.18 -6.64
C ILE A 229 -2.95 10.75 -7.29
N GLU A 230 -3.96 11.62 -7.31
CA GLU A 230 -5.16 11.40 -8.12
C GLU A 230 -5.01 12.17 -9.42
N ILE A 231 -5.35 11.54 -10.55
CA ILE A 231 -5.20 12.12 -11.88
C ILE A 231 -6.55 12.04 -12.59
N LEU A 232 -7.02 13.15 -13.12
CA LEU A 232 -8.10 13.20 -14.10
C LEU A 232 -7.49 13.63 -15.43
N ALA A 233 -7.28 12.65 -16.31
CA ALA A 233 -6.67 12.86 -17.61
C ALA A 233 -7.58 12.34 -18.73
N LYS A 234 -7.90 13.17 -19.72
CA LYS A 234 -8.76 12.81 -20.87
C LYS A 234 -10.09 12.11 -20.47
N GLY A 235 -10.70 12.54 -19.37
CA GLY A 235 -11.94 11.96 -18.84
C GLY A 235 -11.76 10.65 -18.05
N GLN A 236 -10.55 10.11 -17.96
CA GLN A 236 -10.22 8.94 -17.15
C GLN A 236 -9.73 9.36 -15.78
N LYS A 237 -10.16 8.61 -14.75
CA LYS A 237 -9.64 8.77 -13.39
C LYS A 237 -8.60 7.70 -13.11
N LEU A 238 -7.43 8.15 -12.69
CA LEU A 238 -6.31 7.29 -12.35
C LEU A 238 -5.82 7.64 -10.94
N LEU A 239 -5.14 6.69 -10.31
CA LEU A 239 -4.70 6.81 -8.94
C LEU A 239 -3.32 6.16 -8.77
N LEU A 240 -2.39 6.89 -8.19
CA LEU A 240 -1.12 6.35 -7.72
C LEU A 240 -1.08 6.34 -6.20
N ILE A 241 -0.69 5.21 -5.62
CA ILE A 241 -0.56 5.03 -4.16
C ILE A 241 0.85 4.59 -3.83
N ASN A 242 1.52 5.28 -2.90
CA ASN A 242 2.87 4.94 -2.43
C ASN A 242 2.90 3.52 -1.82
N LYS A 243 3.84 2.69 -2.26
CA LYS A 243 4.04 1.30 -1.80
C LYS A 243 4.80 1.20 -0.47
N GLU A 244 5.41 2.29 -0.02
CA GLU A 244 6.20 2.36 1.22
C GLU A 244 7.30 1.31 1.24
N ILE A 245 8.06 1.20 0.15
CA ILE A 245 9.14 0.19 -0.01
C ILE A 245 10.25 0.29 1.05
N ASP A 246 10.33 1.43 1.72
CA ASP A 246 11.26 1.71 2.81
C ASP A 246 10.67 1.45 4.21
N PHE A 247 9.41 1.03 4.30
CA PHE A 247 8.80 0.63 5.57
C PHE A 247 9.42 -0.66 6.09
N ASN A 248 10.20 -0.53 7.17
CA ASN A 248 10.74 -1.65 7.92
C ASN A 248 10.45 -1.46 9.42
N PRO A 249 9.47 -2.19 9.98
CA PRO A 249 9.13 -2.09 11.40
C PRO A 249 10.00 -3.00 12.29
N PHE A 250 10.93 -3.79 11.71
CA PHE A 250 11.70 -4.78 12.45
C PHE A 250 12.95 -4.16 13.08
N VAL A 251 13.14 -4.40 14.37
CA VAL A 251 14.36 -4.08 15.11
C VAL A 251 15.42 -5.15 14.87
N ASN A 252 15.01 -6.43 14.84
CA ASN A 252 15.92 -7.53 14.58
C ASN A 252 16.29 -7.56 13.10
N LYS A 253 17.59 -7.67 12.81
CA LYS A 253 18.08 -7.83 11.44
C LYS A 253 17.85 -9.26 10.98
N PHE A 254 17.34 -9.41 9.77
CA PHE A 254 17.18 -10.72 9.15
C PHE A 254 18.49 -11.16 8.47
N ASN A 255 18.96 -12.37 8.79
CA ASN A 255 20.06 -13.04 8.10
C ASN A 255 19.53 -14.23 7.30
N LYS A 256 19.44 -14.07 5.97
CA LYS A 256 18.92 -15.10 5.06
C LYS A 256 19.77 -16.37 5.09
N GLU A 257 21.09 -16.23 5.02
CA GLU A 257 21.99 -17.39 4.89
C GLU A 257 21.96 -18.26 6.14
N GLU A 258 22.04 -17.65 7.32
CA GLU A 258 21.94 -18.37 8.60
C GLU A 258 20.56 -19.01 8.77
N THR A 259 19.49 -18.31 8.42
CA THR A 259 18.14 -18.84 8.55
C THR A 259 17.88 -20.00 7.58
N LEU A 260 18.38 -19.93 6.34
CA LEU A 260 18.26 -21.03 5.38
C LEU A 260 18.99 -22.28 5.85
N LYS A 261 20.14 -22.15 6.53
CA LYS A 261 20.85 -23.30 7.12
C LYS A 261 19.98 -24.04 8.13
N LEU A 262 19.18 -23.31 8.94
CA LEU A 262 18.29 -23.95 9.92
C LEU A 262 17.32 -24.93 9.26
N VAL A 263 16.84 -24.62 8.06
CA VAL A 263 15.79 -25.38 7.40
C VAL A 263 16.28 -26.34 6.32
N ASN A 264 17.53 -26.26 5.88
CA ASN A 264 18.03 -27.05 4.74
C ASN A 264 19.33 -27.81 4.99
N SER A 265 20.02 -27.60 6.12
CA SER A 265 21.41 -28.09 6.30
C SER A 265 21.64 -29.01 7.48
N GLY A 266 20.60 -29.33 8.27
CA GLY A 266 20.73 -30.27 9.38
C GLY A 266 20.33 -31.69 9.02
N ASN A 267 20.40 -32.58 10.01
CA ASN A 267 20.05 -34.00 9.90
C ASN A 267 18.82 -34.37 10.74
N SER A 268 18.24 -33.42 11.46
CA SER A 268 17.08 -33.67 12.32
C SER A 268 15.78 -33.74 11.52
N VAL A 269 14.81 -34.44 12.11
CA VAL A 269 13.49 -34.67 11.54
C VAL A 269 12.41 -34.28 12.54
N ILE A 270 11.37 -33.61 12.06
CA ILE A 270 10.12 -33.45 12.80
C ILE A 270 9.08 -34.34 12.14
N ILE A 271 8.53 -35.29 12.88
CA ILE A 271 7.35 -36.07 12.48
C ILE A 271 6.15 -35.61 13.30
N GLY A 272 4.97 -35.56 12.71
CA GLY A 272 3.81 -35.14 13.46
C GLY A 272 2.48 -35.61 12.93
N GLN A 273 1.45 -35.34 13.74
CA GLN A 273 0.06 -35.67 13.46
C GLN A 273 -0.84 -34.46 13.70
N ALA A 274 -1.63 -34.07 12.71
CA ALA A 274 -2.60 -32.97 12.80
C ALA A 274 -4.04 -33.49 12.92
N PHE A 275 -4.74 -33.10 13.99
CA PHE A 275 -6.13 -33.52 14.22
C PHE A 275 -6.90 -32.58 15.15
N ALA A 276 -8.22 -32.57 15.01
CA ALA A 276 -9.14 -31.90 15.92
C ALA A 276 -9.89 -32.93 16.76
N ARG A 277 -10.39 -32.47 17.92
CA ARG A 277 -11.43 -33.16 18.67
C ARG A 277 -12.53 -32.17 19.01
N ASP A 278 -13.75 -32.60 18.76
CA ASP A 278 -14.93 -31.91 19.24
C ASP A 278 -14.99 -31.99 20.79
N ASN A 279 -15.56 -30.98 21.43
CA ASN A 279 -15.65 -30.86 22.89
C ASN A 279 -17.09 -30.86 23.42
N LYS A 280 -18.07 -31.02 22.52
CA LYS A 280 -19.47 -31.16 22.90
C LYS A 280 -19.73 -32.53 23.51
N ASN A 281 -19.80 -32.55 24.84
CA ASN A 281 -20.23 -33.68 25.66
C ASN A 281 -21.47 -33.27 26.47
N GLY A 282 -22.31 -34.24 26.86
CA GLY A 282 -23.51 -34.00 27.67
C GLY A 282 -23.24 -34.01 29.18
N GLY A 283 -24.15 -33.43 29.96
CA GLY A 283 -24.13 -33.49 31.44
C GLY A 283 -22.93 -32.76 32.07
N ALA A 284 -22.38 -33.32 33.15
CA ALA A 284 -21.27 -32.73 33.92
C ALA A 284 -19.94 -32.53 33.16
N LEU A 285 -19.91 -32.88 31.87
CA LEU A 285 -18.73 -32.89 31.00
C LEU A 285 -18.86 -31.88 29.84
N GLN A 286 -19.91 -31.06 29.84
CA GLN A 286 -20.17 -30.05 28.82
C GLN A 286 -19.00 -29.07 28.68
N GLY A 287 -18.46 -28.95 27.46
CA GLY A 287 -17.32 -28.08 27.15
C GLY A 287 -15.93 -28.70 27.38
N MET A 288 -15.85 -29.94 27.89
CA MET A 288 -14.57 -30.64 28.06
C MET A 288 -14.36 -31.68 26.95
N ALA A 289 -13.26 -31.59 26.18
CA ALA A 289 -12.90 -32.68 25.24
C ALA A 289 -12.31 -33.89 26.00
N ILE A 290 -13.02 -35.02 26.02
CA ILE A 290 -12.64 -36.21 26.78
C ILE A 290 -11.89 -37.22 25.89
N LEU A 291 -10.74 -37.69 26.36
CA LEU A 291 -10.03 -38.81 25.74
C LEU A 291 -10.94 -40.06 25.72
N ASN A 292 -11.13 -40.66 24.54
CA ASN A 292 -11.93 -41.87 24.24
C ASN A 292 -13.43 -41.67 23.97
N VAL A 293 -13.97 -40.46 24.19
CA VAL A 293 -15.36 -40.14 23.81
C VAL A 293 -15.39 -39.41 22.46
N ASN A 294 -14.56 -38.38 22.31
CA ASN A 294 -14.53 -37.58 21.08
C ASN A 294 -13.49 -38.17 20.09
N LYS A 295 -13.99 -38.71 18.96
CA LYS A 295 -13.14 -39.27 17.89
C LYS A 295 -12.18 -38.21 17.34
N LYS A 296 -10.96 -38.62 17.01
CA LYS A 296 -10.02 -37.75 16.28
C LYS A 296 -10.57 -37.49 14.89
N GLN A 297 -10.53 -36.23 14.47
CA GLN A 297 -10.81 -35.83 13.11
C GLN A 297 -9.51 -35.31 12.52
N PHE A 298 -8.86 -36.14 11.70
CA PHE A 298 -7.55 -35.83 11.14
C PHE A 298 -7.64 -34.75 10.07
N ALA A 299 -6.59 -33.94 9.96
CA ALA A 299 -6.42 -33.10 8.79
C ALA A 299 -6.35 -33.99 7.53
N ALA A 300 -7.04 -33.60 6.47
CA ALA A 300 -7.12 -34.40 5.24
C ALA A 300 -5.76 -34.46 4.53
N LYS A 301 -5.51 -35.54 3.77
CA LYS A 301 -4.36 -35.64 2.88
C LYS A 301 -4.25 -34.41 1.97
N GLY A 302 -3.05 -33.86 1.85
CA GLY A 302 -2.80 -32.63 1.12
C GLY A 302 -2.95 -31.34 1.94
N THR A 303 -3.46 -31.39 3.18
CA THR A 303 -3.45 -30.24 4.11
C THR A 303 -2.01 -29.77 4.31
N VAL A 304 -1.78 -28.48 4.10
CA VAL A 304 -0.45 -27.87 4.24
C VAL A 304 -0.15 -27.60 5.72
N ILE A 305 1.01 -28.10 6.16
CA ILE A 305 1.66 -27.74 7.41
C ILE A 305 2.77 -26.76 7.07
N VAL A 306 2.83 -25.65 7.78
CA VAL A 306 3.87 -24.63 7.58
C VAL A 306 4.83 -24.68 8.77
N LEU A 307 6.13 -24.69 8.49
CA LEU A 307 7.22 -24.60 9.45
C LEU A 307 7.97 -23.29 9.25
N ILE A 308 7.96 -22.46 10.29
CA ILE A 308 8.66 -21.18 10.32
C ILE A 308 9.84 -21.30 11.30
N PRO A 309 11.08 -20.98 10.91
CA PRO A 309 12.19 -20.84 11.86
C PRO A 309 11.83 -19.85 12.95
N TYR A 310 11.93 -20.24 14.22
CA TYR A 310 11.49 -19.41 15.34
C TYR A 310 12.65 -18.57 15.91
N THR A 311 13.37 -17.89 15.01
CA THR A 311 14.43 -16.93 15.36
C THR A 311 13.83 -15.64 15.91
N ASP A 312 14.65 -14.78 16.52
CA ASP A 312 14.18 -13.51 17.10
C ASP A 312 13.50 -12.60 16.07
N TYR A 313 13.95 -12.64 14.81
CA TYR A 313 13.30 -11.96 13.70
C TYR A 313 11.86 -12.43 13.46
N PHE A 314 11.64 -13.75 13.37
CA PHE A 314 10.28 -14.27 13.16
C PHE A 314 9.40 -14.11 14.40
N LYS A 315 9.96 -14.23 15.61
CA LYS A 315 9.27 -13.94 16.87
C LYS A 315 8.72 -12.51 16.87
N GLU A 316 9.55 -11.54 16.47
CA GLU A 316 9.14 -10.15 16.33
C GLU A 316 8.06 -9.98 15.27
N TRP A 317 8.23 -10.57 14.07
CA TRP A 317 7.25 -10.50 12.99
C TRP A 317 5.86 -11.03 13.42
N ILE A 318 5.82 -12.18 14.08
CA ILE A 318 4.58 -12.77 14.60
C ILE A 318 3.93 -11.83 15.60
N LYS A 319 4.68 -11.33 16.58
CA LYS A 319 4.18 -10.43 17.62
C LYS A 319 3.62 -9.13 17.04
N LEU A 320 4.30 -8.53 16.06
CA LEU A 320 3.84 -7.34 15.37
C LEU A 320 2.52 -7.60 14.62
N ASN A 321 2.42 -8.73 13.94
CA ASN A 321 1.22 -9.09 13.19
C ASN A 321 0.02 -9.46 14.07
N GLU A 322 0.23 -10.14 15.20
CA GLU A 322 -0.81 -10.36 16.21
C GLU A 322 -1.35 -9.02 16.75
N ALA A 323 -0.47 -8.06 17.04
CA ALA A 323 -0.87 -6.74 17.50
C ALA A 323 -1.65 -5.94 16.44
N ARG A 324 -1.29 -6.09 15.15
CA ARG A 324 -1.99 -5.47 14.03
C ARG A 324 -3.36 -6.09 13.77
N GLN A 325 -3.45 -7.42 13.83
CA GLN A 325 -4.70 -8.15 13.67
C GLN A 325 -5.73 -7.74 14.74
N LYS A 326 -5.30 -7.60 16.01
CA LYS A 326 -6.15 -7.10 17.11
C LYS A 326 -6.70 -5.69 16.87
N LYS A 327 -6.02 -4.91 16.02
CA LYS A 327 -6.43 -3.55 15.63
C LYS A 327 -7.05 -3.50 14.23
N PHE A 328 -7.44 -4.64 13.66
CA PHE A 328 -7.98 -4.76 12.29
C PHE A 328 -7.12 -4.10 11.21
N ARG A 329 -5.79 -4.08 11.42
CA ARG A 329 -4.84 -3.55 10.45
C ARG A 329 -4.31 -4.66 9.53
N PRO A 330 -4.00 -4.36 8.26
CA PRO A 330 -3.32 -5.29 7.38
C PRO A 330 -2.02 -5.81 7.99
N LEU A 331 -1.73 -7.09 7.73
CA LEU A 331 -0.52 -7.75 8.21
C LEU A 331 0.71 -7.18 7.50
N ILE A 332 1.83 -7.10 8.20
CA ILE A 332 3.12 -6.78 7.64
C ILE A 332 3.58 -8.00 6.82
N PRO A 333 3.80 -7.86 5.50
CA PRO A 333 4.32 -8.94 4.70
C PRO A 333 5.77 -9.25 5.09
N LEU A 334 6.17 -10.52 4.98
CA LEU A 334 7.57 -10.89 5.12
C LEU A 334 8.36 -10.43 3.88
N PRO A 335 9.60 -9.95 4.06
CA PRO A 335 10.53 -9.79 2.95
C PRO A 335 10.74 -11.11 2.21
N VAL A 336 10.99 -11.06 0.90
CA VAL A 336 11.12 -12.25 0.03
C VAL A 336 12.12 -13.26 0.60
N GLY A 337 13.29 -12.81 1.04
CA GLY A 337 14.32 -13.69 1.61
C GLY A 337 13.90 -14.40 2.91
N ALA A 338 13.03 -13.78 3.72
CA ALA A 338 12.50 -14.42 4.92
C ALA A 338 11.41 -15.44 4.59
N ARG A 339 10.56 -15.14 3.60
CA ARG A 339 9.54 -16.08 3.12
C ARG A 339 10.15 -17.35 2.54
N GLU A 340 11.29 -17.27 1.87
CA GLU A 340 12.03 -18.44 1.35
C GLU A 340 12.57 -19.37 2.44
N CYS A 341 12.67 -18.90 3.68
CA CYS A 341 13.10 -19.72 4.81
C CYS A 341 11.96 -20.49 5.48
N ILE A 342 10.71 -20.30 5.02
CA ILE A 342 9.54 -21.03 5.51
C ILE A 342 9.42 -22.33 4.72
N LYS A 343 9.34 -23.46 5.41
CA LYS A 343 9.07 -24.75 4.77
C LYS A 343 7.59 -25.06 4.80
N GLU A 344 7.13 -25.73 3.76
CA GLU A 344 5.81 -26.35 3.73
C GLU A 344 5.97 -27.86 3.58
N SER A 345 5.11 -28.59 4.28
CA SER A 345 4.92 -30.03 4.11
C SER A 345 3.44 -30.31 3.99
N LYS A 346 3.08 -31.48 3.49
CA LYS A 346 1.68 -31.88 3.35
C LYS A 346 1.41 -33.10 4.21
N VAL A 347 0.20 -33.16 4.76
CA VAL A 347 -0.32 -34.41 5.30
C VAL A 347 -0.31 -35.46 4.19
N TYR A 348 0.38 -36.58 4.42
CA TYR A 348 0.61 -37.60 3.40
C TYR A 348 -0.34 -38.81 3.49
N ASP A 349 -1.07 -38.96 4.60
CA ASP A 349 -2.01 -40.05 4.84
C ASP A 349 -3.32 -39.60 5.49
N ASP A 350 -4.25 -40.55 5.65
CA ASP A 350 -5.57 -40.31 6.26
C ASP A 350 -5.52 -40.22 7.80
N ASN A 351 -4.34 -40.43 8.38
CA ASN A 351 -4.10 -40.32 9.82
C ASN A 351 -3.53 -38.96 10.20
N GLY A 352 -3.52 -37.99 9.27
CA GLY A 352 -3.06 -36.64 9.53
C GLY A 352 -1.55 -36.53 9.70
N ASN A 353 -0.77 -37.53 9.26
CA ASN A 353 0.67 -37.56 9.47
C ASN A 353 1.41 -36.66 8.47
N PHE A 354 2.46 -36.00 8.96
CA PHE A 354 3.33 -35.11 8.19
C PHE A 354 4.77 -35.21 8.68
N GLU A 355 5.72 -34.72 7.87
CA GLU A 355 7.12 -34.65 8.28
C GLU A 355 7.86 -33.45 7.68
N PHE A 356 8.90 -33.00 8.38
CA PHE A 356 9.90 -32.07 7.90
C PHE A 356 11.30 -32.67 8.09
N LEU A 357 12.10 -32.59 7.05
CA LEU A 357 13.45 -33.14 7.00
C LEU A 357 14.50 -32.03 6.94
N ASN A 358 15.75 -32.40 7.20
CA ASN A 358 16.96 -31.60 7.04
C ASN A 358 17.02 -30.35 7.93
N LEU A 359 16.57 -30.48 9.18
CA LEU A 359 16.49 -29.38 10.14
C LEU A 359 17.72 -29.38 11.05
N MET A 360 18.26 -28.19 11.33
CA MET A 360 19.29 -28.01 12.35
C MET A 360 18.69 -27.96 13.76
N PRO A 361 19.50 -28.07 14.82
CA PRO A 361 19.11 -27.64 16.16
C PRO A 361 18.55 -26.21 16.16
N GLY A 362 17.45 -26.00 16.88
CA GLY A 362 16.77 -24.72 16.92
C GLY A 362 15.31 -24.83 17.33
N GLU A 363 14.66 -23.67 17.45
CA GLU A 363 13.22 -23.57 17.67
C GLU A 363 12.50 -23.36 16.34
N TYR A 364 11.36 -24.03 16.18
CA TYR A 364 10.51 -23.95 15.00
C TYR A 364 9.07 -23.77 15.40
N LEU A 365 8.35 -22.92 14.67
CA LEU A 365 6.91 -22.76 14.81
C LEU A 365 6.21 -23.56 13.71
N LEU A 366 5.37 -24.49 14.14
CA LEU A 366 4.50 -25.23 13.24
C LEU A 366 3.11 -24.61 13.26
N THR A 367 2.51 -24.40 12.10
CA THR A 367 1.14 -23.96 11.97
C THR A 367 0.37 -24.77 10.95
N VAL A 368 -0.92 -25.01 11.23
CA VAL A 368 -1.85 -25.71 10.35
C VAL A 368 -3.25 -25.12 10.50
N LYS A 369 -3.96 -25.04 9.38
CA LYS A 369 -5.37 -24.69 9.30
C LYS A 369 -6.14 -25.76 8.52
N PHE A 370 -7.19 -26.32 9.11
CA PHE A 370 -8.06 -27.30 8.46
C PHE A 370 -9.46 -27.28 9.03
N THR A 371 -10.43 -27.78 8.27
CA THR A 371 -11.84 -27.88 8.69
C THR A 371 -12.11 -29.22 9.35
N TYR A 372 -13.04 -29.24 10.32
CA TYR A 372 -13.53 -30.46 10.97
C TYR A 372 -15.01 -30.32 11.31
N ALA A 373 -15.70 -31.44 11.50
CA ALA A 373 -17.09 -31.48 11.91
C ALA A 373 -17.24 -31.14 13.41
N HIS A 374 -18.13 -30.24 13.74
CA HIS A 374 -18.43 -29.80 15.10
C HIS A 374 -19.92 -30.02 15.40
N SER A 375 -20.20 -30.66 16.52
CA SER A 375 -21.56 -30.88 16.99
C SER A 375 -22.08 -29.58 17.61
N ALA A 376 -23.07 -28.97 16.98
CA ALA A 376 -23.74 -27.78 17.47
C ALA A 376 -25.13 -28.15 18.03
N SER A 377 -25.66 -27.30 18.91
CA SER A 377 -27.09 -27.35 19.22
C SER A 377 -27.68 -25.96 19.29
N GLU A 378 -28.95 -25.88 18.97
CA GLU A 378 -29.77 -24.70 19.12
C GLU A 378 -30.98 -25.05 19.98
N THR A 379 -31.34 -24.15 20.88
CA THR A 379 -32.50 -24.30 21.76
C THR A 379 -33.57 -23.33 21.29
N GLU A 380 -34.72 -23.87 20.89
CA GLU A 380 -35.90 -23.12 20.48
C GLU A 380 -36.97 -23.19 21.57
N VAL A 381 -37.65 -22.08 21.84
CA VAL A 381 -38.84 -22.06 22.71
C VAL A 381 -40.03 -22.52 21.87
N VAL A 382 -40.58 -23.69 22.19
CA VAL A 382 -41.69 -24.32 21.45
C VAL A 382 -43.04 -24.16 22.17
N GLY A 383 -43.05 -23.54 23.35
CA GLY A 383 -44.25 -23.21 24.09
C GLY A 383 -43.93 -22.61 25.46
N SER A 384 -44.96 -22.34 26.24
CA SER A 384 -44.83 -21.90 27.64
C SER A 384 -45.80 -22.70 28.52
N ARG A 385 -45.42 -22.89 29.78
CA ARG A 385 -46.26 -23.51 30.81
C ARG A 385 -46.49 -22.53 31.94
N ASP A 386 -47.74 -22.14 32.10
CA ASP A 386 -48.19 -21.34 33.23
C ASP A 386 -48.47 -22.25 34.43
N THR A 387 -47.97 -21.86 35.60
CA THR A 387 -48.19 -22.59 36.85
C THR A 387 -49.17 -21.82 37.72
N TYR A 388 -50.22 -22.50 38.18
CA TYR A 388 -51.22 -21.95 39.10
C TYR A 388 -51.23 -22.77 40.40
N VAL A 389 -51.21 -22.10 41.54
CA VAL A 389 -51.39 -22.74 42.86
C VAL A 389 -52.65 -22.15 43.49
N ASN A 390 -53.61 -23.00 43.82
CA ASN A 390 -54.93 -22.60 44.34
C ASN A 390 -55.66 -21.57 43.45
N GLY A 391 -55.52 -21.69 42.12
CA GLY A 391 -56.13 -20.77 41.15
C GLY A 391 -55.40 -19.45 40.96
N ILE A 392 -54.32 -19.18 41.71
CA ILE A 392 -53.51 -17.97 41.58
C ILE A 392 -52.28 -18.26 40.71
N TYR A 393 -52.09 -17.46 39.67
CA TYR A 393 -50.95 -17.53 38.76
C TYR A 393 -49.62 -17.31 39.52
N GLN A 394 -48.66 -18.22 39.32
CA GLN A 394 -47.35 -18.22 39.98
C GLN A 394 -46.18 -17.92 39.02
N GLY A 395 -46.41 -17.97 37.70
CA GLY A 395 -45.39 -17.70 36.69
C GLY A 395 -45.46 -18.63 35.49
N SER A 396 -44.83 -18.21 34.40
CA SER A 396 -44.63 -18.99 33.17
C SER A 396 -43.20 -19.51 33.12
N ASN A 397 -43.04 -20.76 32.70
CA ASN A 397 -41.75 -21.30 32.29
C ASN A 397 -41.77 -21.64 30.80
N ASP A 398 -40.72 -21.29 30.08
CA ASP A 398 -40.57 -21.67 28.68
C ASP A 398 -40.41 -23.19 28.55
N ILE A 399 -41.14 -23.78 27.61
CA ILE A 399 -40.93 -25.14 27.13
C ILE A 399 -39.97 -25.02 25.95
N THR A 400 -38.78 -25.56 26.09
CA THR A 400 -37.76 -25.52 25.05
C THR A 400 -37.53 -26.88 24.42
N THR A 401 -37.18 -26.88 23.14
CA THR A 401 -36.67 -28.05 22.41
C THR A 401 -35.25 -27.77 21.95
N THR A 402 -34.37 -28.76 22.08
CA THR A 402 -32.97 -28.64 21.62
C THR A 402 -32.76 -29.45 20.36
N HIS A 403 -32.37 -28.77 19.28
CA HIS A 403 -31.99 -29.38 18.01
C HIS A 403 -30.48 -29.55 17.96
N ASN A 404 -30.00 -30.78 17.74
CA ASN A 404 -28.58 -31.08 17.55
C ASN A 404 -28.28 -31.22 16.06
N PHE A 405 -27.22 -30.56 15.58
CA PHE A 405 -26.80 -30.63 14.18
C PHE A 405 -25.28 -30.64 14.07
N VAL A 406 -24.77 -31.09 12.92
CA VAL A 406 -23.34 -31.06 12.61
C VAL A 406 -23.05 -29.82 11.77
N ALA A 407 -22.19 -28.95 12.29
CA ALA A 407 -21.67 -27.79 11.59
C ALA A 407 -20.19 -27.99 11.21
N SER A 408 -19.69 -27.20 10.28
CA SER A 408 -18.25 -27.17 9.97
C SER A 408 -17.55 -26.14 10.86
N ALA A 409 -16.47 -26.53 11.52
CA ALA A 409 -15.59 -25.66 12.29
C ALA A 409 -14.19 -25.65 11.70
N THR A 410 -13.38 -24.65 12.06
CA THR A 410 -11.98 -24.51 11.62
C THR A 410 -11.03 -24.70 12.79
N ALA A 411 -10.09 -25.63 12.65
CA ALA A 411 -8.95 -25.78 13.53
C ALA A 411 -7.80 -24.91 13.01
N ASN A 412 -7.40 -23.91 13.80
CA ASN A 412 -6.13 -23.18 13.63
C ASN A 412 -5.23 -23.57 14.79
N VAL A 413 -4.14 -24.28 14.52
CA VAL A 413 -3.21 -24.76 15.56
C VAL A 413 -1.83 -24.23 15.26
N THR A 414 -1.19 -23.69 16.30
CA THR A 414 0.19 -23.22 16.25
C THR A 414 0.95 -23.83 17.43
N LYS A 415 2.16 -24.35 17.19
CA LYS A 415 2.97 -24.99 18.23
C LYS A 415 4.46 -24.77 17.98
N ILE A 416 5.17 -24.37 19.03
CA ILE A 416 6.63 -24.29 19.03
C ILE A 416 7.20 -25.67 19.36
N ILE A 417 8.25 -26.05 18.63
CA ILE A 417 9.01 -27.27 18.85
C ILE A 417 10.50 -26.94 18.83
N THR A 418 11.27 -27.62 19.65
CA THR A 418 12.71 -27.38 19.79
C THR A 418 13.45 -28.66 19.44
N ILE A 419 14.34 -28.58 18.46
CA ILE A 419 15.34 -29.62 18.17
C ILE A 419 16.58 -29.26 18.98
N LYS A 420 17.01 -30.15 19.89
CA LYS A 420 18.11 -29.85 20.80
C LYS A 420 19.47 -30.18 20.19
N LYS A 421 19.55 -31.26 19.41
CA LYS A 421 20.78 -31.78 18.81
C LYS A 421 20.54 -32.18 17.35
N ASP A 422 21.61 -32.13 16.57
CA ASP A 422 21.55 -32.48 15.16
C ASP A 422 21.35 -34.00 15.02
N GLY A 423 20.44 -34.40 14.13
CA GLY A 423 20.00 -35.78 13.99
C GLY A 423 18.84 -36.20 14.92
N ASP A 424 18.36 -35.32 15.80
CA ASP A 424 17.20 -35.61 16.65
C ASP A 424 15.94 -35.87 15.81
N LYS A 425 15.10 -36.79 16.29
CA LYS A 425 13.77 -37.07 15.72
C LYS A 425 12.70 -36.61 16.70
N GLU A 426 12.08 -35.49 16.40
CA GLU A 426 11.08 -34.87 17.26
C GLU A 426 9.65 -35.22 16.81
N SER A 427 8.81 -35.65 17.76
CA SER A 427 7.42 -36.03 17.49
C SER A 427 6.44 -34.98 18.02
N VAL A 428 5.51 -34.53 17.19
CA VAL A 428 4.56 -33.45 17.54
C VAL A 428 3.11 -33.77 17.19
N LYS A 429 2.19 -33.33 18.05
CA LYS A 429 0.74 -33.35 17.78
C LYS A 429 0.24 -31.93 17.64
N LEU A 430 -0.28 -31.59 16.46
CA LEU A 430 -0.99 -30.34 16.18
C LEU A 430 -2.48 -30.57 16.45
N LYS A 431 -2.86 -30.44 17.72
CA LYS A 431 -4.20 -30.76 18.21
C LYS A 431 -5.02 -29.50 18.48
N LYS A 432 -6.21 -29.40 17.88
CA LYS A 432 -7.26 -28.47 18.34
C LYS A 432 -8.19 -29.20 19.31
N THR A 433 -8.33 -28.66 20.50
CA THR A 433 -9.47 -28.89 21.39
C THR A 433 -10.22 -27.58 21.49
N LEU A 434 -11.53 -27.61 21.28
CA LEU A 434 -12.39 -26.52 21.73
C LEU A 434 -12.57 -26.60 23.24
#